data_AF-A0A2V8VVC4-F1
#
_entry.id   AF-A0A2V8VVC4-F1
#
_cell.length_a   1.000
_cell.length_b   1.000
_cell.length_c   1.000
_cell.angle_alpha   90.00
_cell.angle_beta   90.00
_cell.angle_gamma   90.00
#
_symmetry.space_group_name_H-M   'P 1'
#
loop_
_entity.id
_entity.type
_entity.pdbx_description
1 polymer ?
#
loop_
_entity_poly.entity_id
_entity_poly.type
_entity_poly.pdbx_seq_one_letter_code
_entity_poly.pdbx_strand_id
1 'polypeptide(L)'
;EKFKDFQMPSETLPRSPGHWIEWVNYAKGNGPVPGSNFQYSGWTTEANHLGNVAYRTGKKIEWDYKNLRASNAPEAAPFIKRPIYRKGWDDVLRAS
;
A
#
# COMPACT_ATOMS: atom_id res chain seq x y z
N GLU A 1 -19.06 -13.19 -31.04
CA GLU A 1 -19.71 -14.46 -30.62
C GLU A 1 -19.37 -14.85 -29.18
N LYS A 2 -18.11 -14.83 -28.76
CA LYS A 2 -17.76 -15.01 -27.34
C LYS A 2 -18.46 -13.92 -26.51
N PHE A 3 -19.23 -14.30 -25.49
CA PHE A 3 -20.00 -13.44 -24.55
C PHE A 3 -21.40 -12.95 -24.96
N LYS A 4 -22.00 -13.46 -26.04
CA LYS A 4 -23.35 -13.02 -26.45
C LYS A 4 -24.42 -13.26 -25.37
N ASP A 5 -24.28 -14.35 -24.60
CA ASP A 5 -25.22 -14.75 -23.55
C ASP A 5 -24.69 -14.47 -22.12
N PHE A 6 -23.63 -13.66 -21.99
CA PHE A 6 -23.06 -13.35 -20.67
C PHE A 6 -24.01 -12.44 -19.87
N GLN A 7 -24.54 -12.97 -18.77
CA GLN A 7 -25.31 -12.19 -17.80
C GLN A 7 -24.35 -11.50 -16.84
N MET A 8 -24.40 -10.16 -16.79
CA MET A 8 -23.62 -9.40 -15.82
C MET A 8 -24.14 -9.66 -14.40
N PRO A 9 -23.25 -9.72 -13.39
CA PRO A 9 -23.69 -9.74 -12.00
C PRO A 9 -24.48 -8.47 -11.67
N SER A 10 -25.36 -8.56 -10.67
CA SER A 10 -26.05 -7.39 -10.14
C SER A 10 -25.06 -6.35 -9.62
N GLU A 11 -25.40 -5.07 -9.76
CA GLU A 11 -24.57 -3.98 -9.25
C GLU A 11 -24.49 -4.06 -7.73
N THR A 12 -23.28 -4.15 -7.20
CA THR A 12 -23.00 -4.28 -5.76
C THR A 12 -22.44 -3.01 -5.13
N LEU A 13 -21.95 -2.08 -5.95
CA LEU A 13 -21.30 -0.85 -5.52
C LEU A 13 -21.72 0.33 -6.40
N PRO A 14 -21.88 1.55 -5.81
CA PRO A 14 -22.14 2.74 -6.58
C PRO A 14 -20.95 3.04 -7.50
N ARG A 15 -21.23 3.58 -8.70
CA ARG A 15 -20.16 4.03 -9.59
C ARG A 15 -19.43 5.21 -8.99
N SER A 16 -18.10 5.17 -9.06
CA SER A 16 -17.27 6.32 -8.70
C SER A 16 -17.61 7.51 -9.62
N PRO A 17 -17.83 8.71 -9.06
CA PRO A 17 -17.90 9.94 -9.86
C PRO A 17 -16.53 10.38 -10.39
N GLY A 18 -15.45 9.66 -10.02
CA GLY A 18 -14.06 9.98 -10.31
C GLY A 18 -13.30 10.40 -9.04
N HIS A 19 -12.05 9.95 -8.91
CA HIS A 19 -11.25 10.09 -7.68
C HIS A 19 -11.09 11.52 -7.17
N TRP A 20 -11.05 12.51 -8.06
CA TRP A 20 -10.97 13.93 -7.72
C TRP A 20 -12.26 14.42 -7.06
N ILE A 21 -13.42 13.99 -7.59
CA ILE A 21 -14.73 14.37 -7.07
C ILE A 21 -14.96 13.70 -5.72
N GLU A 22 -14.59 12.42 -5.58
CA GLU A 22 -14.61 11.72 -4.30
C GLU A 22 -13.80 12.47 -3.22
N TRP A 23 -12.58 12.89 -3.55
CA TRP A 23 -11.72 13.64 -2.63
C TRP A 23 -12.35 14.98 -2.21
N VAL A 24 -12.84 15.79 -3.17
CA VAL A 24 -13.49 17.07 -2.87
C VAL A 24 -14.74 16.88 -2.01
N ASN A 25 -15.57 15.87 -2.32
CA ASN A 25 -16.79 15.60 -1.57
C ASN A 25 -16.48 15.21 -0.13
N TYR A 26 -15.54 14.29 0.07
CA TYR A 26 -15.14 13.85 1.39
C TYR A 26 -14.53 15.00 2.23
N ALA A 27 -13.70 15.84 1.61
CA ALA A 27 -13.16 17.04 2.26
C ALA A 27 -14.25 18.04 2.69
N LYS A 28 -15.41 18.02 2.02
CA LYS A 28 -16.60 18.82 2.38
C LYS A 28 -17.54 18.12 3.38
N GLY A 29 -17.18 16.94 3.87
CA GLY A 29 -18.01 16.14 4.79
C GLY A 29 -19.13 15.37 4.10
N ASN A 30 -19.08 15.22 2.77
CA ASN A 30 -20.10 14.53 1.99
C ASN A 30 -19.61 13.17 1.50
N GLY A 31 -20.51 12.18 1.51
CA GLY A 31 -20.28 10.88 0.90
C GLY A 31 -19.31 9.97 1.68
N PRO A 32 -19.02 8.79 1.14
CA PRO A 32 -18.12 7.82 1.79
C PRO A 32 -16.65 8.24 1.68
N VAL A 33 -15.79 7.55 2.42
CA VAL A 33 -14.33 7.66 2.27
C VAL A 33 -13.94 7.40 0.81
N PRO A 34 -13.05 8.21 0.18
CA PRO A 34 -12.62 8.00 -1.20
C PRO A 34 -11.98 6.63 -1.41
N GLY A 35 -12.18 6.04 -2.59
CA GLY A 35 -11.62 4.71 -2.89
C GLY A 35 -10.10 4.70 -2.92
N SER A 36 -9.48 5.85 -3.25
CA SER A 36 -8.03 6.06 -3.35
C SER A 36 -7.42 6.75 -2.11
N ASN A 37 -7.91 6.41 -0.91
CA ASN A 37 -7.43 7.00 0.34
C ASN A 37 -6.02 6.50 0.75
N PHE A 38 -5.39 7.21 1.71
CA PHE A 38 -4.05 6.91 2.19
C PHE A 38 -3.90 5.57 2.92
N GLN A 39 -4.95 5.09 3.59
CA GLN A 39 -4.90 3.81 4.29
C GLN A 39 -4.79 2.67 3.28
N TYR A 40 -5.61 2.72 2.23
CA TYR A 40 -5.53 1.77 1.12
C TYR A 40 -4.20 1.90 0.35
N SER A 41 -3.80 3.12 -0.01
CA SER A 41 -2.59 3.34 -0.81
C SER A 41 -1.30 3.02 -0.06
N GLY A 42 -1.29 3.16 1.27
CA GLY A 42 -0.18 2.74 2.13
C GLY A 42 0.08 1.24 2.02
N TRP A 43 -0.95 0.41 2.21
CA TRP A 43 -0.82 -1.04 2.12
C TRP A 43 -0.47 -1.54 0.72
N THR A 44 -1.02 -0.92 -0.33
CA THR A 44 -0.68 -1.31 -1.70
C THR A 44 0.77 -0.94 -2.06
N THR A 45 1.24 0.23 -1.62
CA THR A 45 2.63 0.66 -1.82
C THR A 45 3.59 -0.26 -1.07
N GLU A 46 3.28 -0.60 0.17
CA GLU A 46 4.03 -1.56 0.98
C GLU A 46 4.14 -2.92 0.29
N ALA A 47 3.01 -3.52 -0.09
CA ALA A 47 2.98 -4.81 -0.78
C ALA A 47 3.75 -4.79 -2.10
N ASN A 48 3.62 -3.72 -2.89
CA ASN A 48 4.35 -3.56 -4.14
C ASN A 48 5.88 -3.51 -3.92
N HIS A 49 6.34 -2.79 -2.89
CA HIS A 49 7.76 -2.71 -2.57
C HIS A 49 8.36 -4.01 -2.04
N LEU A 50 7.57 -4.86 -1.37
CA LEU A 50 8.02 -6.19 -0.96
C LEU A 50 8.39 -7.08 -2.16
N GLY A 51 7.84 -6.82 -3.35
CA GLY A 51 8.28 -7.48 -4.59
C GLY A 51 9.76 -7.23 -4.90
N ASN A 52 10.23 -5.98 -4.71
CA ASN A 52 11.64 -5.64 -4.91
C ASN A 52 12.53 -6.28 -3.83
N VAL A 53 12.04 -6.35 -2.59
CA VAL A 53 12.76 -7.02 -1.50
C VAL A 53 12.91 -8.50 -1.82
N ALA A 54 11.84 -9.19 -2.20
CA ALA A 54 11.86 -10.59 -2.60
C ALA A 54 12.82 -10.85 -3.77
N TYR A 55 12.81 -9.97 -4.77
CA TYR A 55 13.74 -10.04 -5.89
C TYR A 55 15.20 -9.92 -5.44
N ARG A 56 15.51 -8.95 -4.56
CA ARG A 56 16.87 -8.72 -4.07
C ARG A 56 17.38 -9.79 -3.12
N THR A 57 16.51 -10.44 -2.37
CA THR A 57 16.87 -11.55 -1.47
C THR A 57 16.83 -12.91 -2.15
N GLY A 58 16.21 -13.03 -3.33
CA GLY A 58 16.00 -14.31 -4.02
C GLY A 58 15.08 -15.26 -3.26
N LYS A 59 14.22 -14.75 -2.38
CA LYS A 59 13.35 -15.54 -1.49
C LYS A 59 11.92 -15.03 -1.48
N LYS A 60 10.98 -15.94 -1.26
CA LYS A 60 9.62 -15.58 -0.86
C LYS A 60 9.68 -14.86 0.50
N ILE A 61 9.03 -13.70 0.61
CA ILE A 61 8.96 -12.94 1.86
C ILE A 61 7.69 -13.33 2.63
N GLU A 62 7.86 -13.77 3.88
CA GLU A 62 6.79 -13.83 4.87
C GLU A 62 6.82 -12.53 5.67
N TRP A 63 5.75 -11.75 5.56
CA TRP A 63 5.74 -10.36 6.02
C TRP A 63 4.97 -10.19 7.34
N ASP A 64 5.68 -9.73 8.37
CA ASP A 64 5.12 -9.28 9.65
C ASP A 64 4.90 -7.76 9.57
N TYR A 65 3.75 -7.37 9.03
CA TYR A 65 3.39 -5.95 8.81
C TYR A 65 3.29 -5.14 10.11
N LYS A 66 3.05 -5.79 11.25
CA LYS A 66 2.97 -5.11 12.55
C LYS A 66 4.34 -4.65 13.02
N ASN A 67 5.36 -5.47 12.80
CA ASN A 67 6.74 -5.17 13.19
C ASN A 67 7.61 -4.68 12.02
N LEU A 68 7.03 -4.57 10.82
CA LEU A 68 7.69 -4.17 9.58
C LEU A 68 8.96 -4.99 9.31
N ARG A 69 8.84 -6.32 9.31
CA ARG A 69 9.98 -7.23 9.06
C ARG A 69 9.58 -8.47 8.26
N ALA A 70 10.56 -9.02 7.53
CA ALA A 70 10.44 -10.34 6.94
C ALA A 70 10.77 -11.40 8.01
N SER A 71 9.80 -12.20 8.44
CA SER A 71 9.98 -13.20 9.51
C SER A 71 10.90 -14.35 9.11
N ASN A 72 10.99 -14.62 7.80
CA ASN A 72 11.72 -15.75 7.23
C ASN A 72 13.00 -15.36 6.45
N ALA A 73 13.32 -14.07 6.38
CA ALA A 73 14.48 -13.55 5.64
C ALA A 73 15.14 -12.37 6.38
N PRO A 74 15.91 -12.62 7.46
CA PRO A 74 16.62 -11.57 8.19
C PRO A 74 17.54 -10.71 7.31
N GLU A 75 18.10 -11.28 6.24
CA GLU A 75 18.91 -10.59 5.23
C GLU A 75 18.13 -9.50 4.45
N ALA A 76 16.80 -9.49 4.53
CA ALA A 76 15.97 -8.44 3.94
C ALA A 76 16.01 -7.12 4.75
N ALA A 77 16.39 -7.18 6.03
CA ALA A 77 16.32 -6.04 6.94
C ALA A 77 17.00 -4.76 6.41
N PRO A 78 18.18 -4.82 5.75
CA PRO A 78 18.82 -3.62 5.18
C PRO A 78 18.07 -2.99 4.00
N PHE A 79 17.18 -3.74 3.32
CA PHE A 79 16.33 -3.22 2.25
C PHE A 79 15.04 -2.59 2.79
N ILE A 80 14.61 -3.00 3.98
CA ILE A 80 13.38 -2.53 4.64
C ILE A 80 13.67 -1.28 5.46
N LYS A 81 14.73 -1.29 6.27
CA LYS A 81 15.11 -0.18 7.13
C LYS A 81 16.56 0.22 6.85
N ARG A 82 16.78 1.53 6.79
CA ARG A 82 18.14 2.06 6.67
C ARG A 82 18.91 1.73 7.96
N PRO A 83 20.05 1.01 7.87
CA PRO A 83 20.85 0.71 9.05
C PRO A 83 21.48 1.97 9.65
N ILE A 84 21.87 2.92 8.78
CA ILE A 84 22.47 4.21 9.16
C ILE A 84 21.86 5.30 8.27
N TYR A 85 21.47 6.41 8.88
CA TYR A 85 20.97 7.59 8.16
C TYR A 85 22.13 8.54 7.82
N ARG A 86 21.88 9.48 6.91
CA ARG A 86 22.87 10.48 6.54
C ARG A 86 23.19 11.36 7.77
N LYS A 87 24.47 11.73 7.94
CA LYS A 87 24.91 12.66 9.01
C LYS A 87 23.98 13.88 9.11
N GLY A 88 23.56 14.21 10.34
CA GLY A 88 22.66 15.32 10.63
C GLY A 88 21.17 14.95 10.69
N TRP A 89 20.82 13.71 10.38
CA TRP A 89 19.44 13.20 10.54
C TRP A 89 19.23 12.45 11.87
N ASP A 90 20.30 12.13 12.59
CA ASP A 90 20.24 11.31 13.82
C ASP A 90 19.39 11.97 14.91
N ASP A 91 19.53 13.28 15.10
CA ASP A 91 18.80 14.03 16.14
C ASP A 91 17.31 14.22 15.77
N VAL A 92 17.02 14.41 14.48
CA VAL A 92 15.65 14.58 13.98
C VAL A 92 14.85 13.28 14.11
N LEU A 93 15.48 12.14 13.84
CA LEU A 93 14.81 10.83 13.85
C LEU A 93 14.69 10.20 15.26
N ARG A 94 15.42 10.72 16.26
CA ARG A 94 15.30 10.28 17.66
C ARG A 94 14.20 11.01 18.43
N ALA A 95 13.76 12.17 17.95
CA ALA A 95 12.74 13.00 18.58
C ALA A 95 11.29 12.59 18.21
N SER A 96 11.12 11.59 17.34
CA SER A 96 9.84 11.09 16.84
C SER A 96 9.48 9.71 17.39
#